data_AF-A0A7J4YS08-F1
#
_entry.id   AF-A0A7J4YS08-F1
#
_cell.length_a   1.000
_cell.length_b   1.000
_cell.length_c   1.000
_cell.angle_alpha   90.00
_cell.angle_beta   90.00
_cell.angle_gamma   90.00
#
_symmetry.space_group_name_H-M   'P 1'
#
loop_
_entity.id
_entity.type
_entity.pdbx_description
1 polymer ?
#
loop_
_entity_poly.entity_id
_entity_poly.type
_entity_poly.pdbx_seq_one_letter_code
_entity_poly.pdbx_strand_id
1 'polypeptide(L)' 'METLNKNGVSITQTPGEEKYVKCCLGAFRGQIYFQYDYRHTDMELFSILAKTLEKCRR' A
#
# COMPACT_ATOMS: atom_id res chain seq x y z
N MET A 1 3.64 -12.25 -1.92
CA MET A 1 3.29 -11.32 -3.01
C MET A 1 3.97 -10.01 -2.66
N GLU A 2 4.93 -9.57 -3.46
CA GLU A 2 5.60 -8.29 -3.23
C GLU A 2 4.66 -7.16 -3.64
N THR A 3 4.66 -6.07 -2.88
CA THR A 3 3.90 -4.85 -3.22
C THR A 3 4.80 -3.77 -3.78
N LEU A 4 6.08 -3.83 -3.42
CA LEU A 4 7.14 -2.91 -3.82
C LEU A 4 8.28 -3.67 -4.49
N ASN A 5 8.99 -3.02 -5.40
CA ASN A 5 10.27 -3.51 -5.89
C ASN A 5 11.41 -3.21 -4.91
N LYS A 6 12.64 -3.64 -5.24
CA LYS A 6 13.85 -3.40 -4.44
C LYS A 6 14.16 -1.92 -4.11
N ASN A 7 13.56 -0.98 -4.84
CA ASN A 7 13.74 0.47 -4.64
C ASN A 7 12.59 1.09 -3.83
N GLY A 8 11.63 0.29 -3.34
CA GLY A 8 10.47 0.78 -2.59
C GLY A 8 9.35 1.36 -3.46
N VAL A 9 9.36 1.10 -4.77
CA VAL A 9 8.33 1.59 -5.70
C VAL A 9 7.25 0.53 -5.93
N SER A 10 5.98 0.92 -5.92
CA SER A 10 4.85 0.01 -6.11
C SER A 10 4.94 -0.77 -7.42
N ILE A 11 4.63 -2.06 -7.37
CA ILE A 11 4.55 -2.95 -8.55
C ILE A 11 3.10 -3.27 -8.94
N THR A 12 2.15 -2.47 -8.46
CA THR A 12 0.72 -2.57 -8.80
C THR A 12 0.52 -2.00 -10.20
N GLN A 13 0.16 -2.86 -11.17
CA GLN A 13 0.18 -2.51 -12.60
C GLN A 13 -1.19 -2.68 -13.26
N THR A 14 -1.99 -3.63 -12.80
CA THR A 14 -3.25 -3.95 -13.44
C THR A 14 -4.34 -2.97 -12.99
N PRO A 15 -5.16 -2.39 -13.90
CA PRO A 15 -6.30 -1.57 -13.52
C PRO A 15 -7.23 -2.28 -12.53
N GLY A 16 -7.58 -1.62 -11.44
CA GLY A 16 -8.38 -2.17 -10.34
C GLY A 16 -7.62 -3.08 -9.37
N GLU A 17 -6.31 -3.28 -9.55
CA GLU A 17 -5.49 -4.12 -8.66
C GLU A 17 -5.21 -3.41 -7.34
N GLU A 18 -5.38 -4.15 -6.25
CA GLU A 18 -4.99 -3.75 -4.90
C GLU A 18 -3.81 -4.61 -4.42
N LYS A 19 -2.79 -3.97 -3.84
CA LYS A 19 -1.69 -4.65 -3.14
C LYS A 19 -1.45 -3.99 -1.80
N TYR A 20 -1.13 -4.76 -0.77
CA TYR A 20 -0.77 -4.22 0.53
C TYR A 20 0.25 -5.05 1.29
N VAL A 21 1.04 -4.38 2.12
CA VAL A 21 1.98 -5.01 3.04
C VAL A 21 1.78 -4.45 4.44
N LYS A 22 1.84 -5.34 5.43
CA LYS A 22 1.85 -4.98 6.84
C LYS A 22 3.26 -4.54 7.22
N CYS A 23 3.42 -3.33 7.73
CA CYS A 23 4.72 -2.82 8.15
C CYS A 23 4.69 -2.34 9.61
N CYS A 24 5.79 -2.59 10.32
CA CYS A 24 6.03 -2.05 11.66
C CYS A 24 6.89 -0.80 11.51
N LEU A 25 6.31 0.37 11.71
CA LEU A 25 7.06 1.61 11.57
C LEU A 25 7.66 2.00 12.92
N GLY A 26 8.98 1.82 13.06
CA GLY A 26 9.72 2.10 14.29
C GLY A 26 9.53 3.53 14.81
N ALA A 27 9.48 4.50 13.90
CA ALA A 27 9.19 5.91 14.20
C ALA A 27 7.84 6.13 14.91
N PHE A 28 6.89 5.19 14.77
CA PHE A 28 5.57 5.23 15.41
C PHE A 28 5.46 4.24 16.58
N ARG A 29 6.53 4.07 17.35
CA ARG A 29 6.58 3.19 18.54
C ARG A 29 6.25 1.73 18.21
N GLY A 30 6.65 1.27 17.02
CA GLY A 30 6.40 -0.11 16.56
C GLY A 30 4.93 -0.38 16.23
N GLN A 31 4.11 0.66 16.03
CA GLN A 31 2.74 0.48 15.56
C GLN A 31 2.71 -0.19 14.18
N ILE A 32 1.71 -1.05 14.03
CA ILE A 32 1.40 -1.70 12.76
C ILE A 32 0.65 -0.72 11.86
N TYR A 33 1.12 -0.62 10.63
CA TYR A 33 0.44 0.04 9.54
C TYR A 33 0.34 -0.91 8.34
N PHE A 34 -0.51 -0.51 7.40
CA PHE A 34 -0.64 -1.10 6.09
C PHE A 34 -0.23 -0.05 5.08
N GLN A 35 0.82 -0.34 4.32
CA GLN A 35 1.06 0.34 3.07
C GLN A 35 0.18 -0.33 2.02
N TYR A 36 -0.69 0.47 1.42
CA TYR A 36 -1.70 0.02 0.48
C TYR A 36 -1.54 0.80 -0.81
N ASP A 37 -1.50 0.05 -1.92
CA ASP A 37 -1.40 0.58 -3.28
C ASP A 37 -2.62 0.11 -4.08
N TYR A 38 -3.27 1.04 -4.76
CA TYR A 38 -4.40 0.79 -5.64
C TYR A 38 -4.14 1.43 -7.00
N ARG A 39 -4.17 0.61 -8.05
CA ARG A 39 -4.11 1.11 -9.43
C ARG A 39 -5.53 1.37 -9.89
N HIS A 40 -5.91 2.64 -9.99
CA HIS A 40 -7.23 3.00 -10.46
C HIS A 40 -7.40 2.67 -11.96
N THR A 41 -8.64 2.68 -12.44
CA THR A 41 -9.01 2.28 -13.80
C THR A 41 -8.46 3.20 -14.88
N ASP A 42 -8.13 4.45 -14.51
CA ASP A 42 -7.45 5.44 -15.35
C ASP A 42 -5.92 5.35 -15.28
N MET A 43 -5.38 4.30 -14.65
CA MET A 43 -3.97 4.05 -14.40
C MET A 43 -3.32 4.94 -13.33
N GLU A 44 -4.05 5.81 -12.64
CA GLU A 44 -3.51 6.54 -11.49
C GLU A 44 -3.15 5.56 -10.36
N LEU A 45 -2.01 5.81 -9.69
CA LEU A 45 -1.60 5.02 -8.53
C LEU A 45 -1.93 5.79 -7.26
N PHE A 46 -2.82 5.22 -6.45
CA PHE A 46 -3.09 5.70 -5.11
C PHE A 46 -2.29 4.88 -4.11
N SER A 47 -1.50 5.55 -3.28
CA SER A 47 -0.73 4.92 -2.21
C SER A 47 -1.07 5.57 -0.87
N ILE A 48 -1.42 4.77 0.14
CA ILE A 48 -1.77 5.25 1.48
C ILE A 48 -1.18 4.38 2.57
N LEU A 49 -0.83 5.01 3.69
CA LEU A 49 -0.41 4.37 4.93
C LEU A 49 -1.48 4.57 6.00
N ALA A 50 -2.13 3.50 6.44
CA ALA A 50 -3.13 3.57 7.51
C ALA A 50 -3.04 2.39 8.48
N LYS A 51 -3.69 2.51 9.64
CA LYS A 51 -3.67 1.50 10.71
C LYS A 51 -4.48 0.24 10.37
N THR A 52 -5.41 0.31 9.42
CA THR A 52 -6.28 -0.80 9.00
C THR A 52 -6.53 -0.71 7.50
N LEU A 53 -6.77 -1.85 6.84
CA LEU A 53 -7.13 -1.89 5.42
C LEU A 53 -8.47 -1.19 5.13
N GLU A 54 -9.43 -1.27 6.05
CA GLU A 54 -10.71 -0.55 5.90
C GLU A 54 -10.49 0.96 5.77
N LYS A 55 -9.53 1.53 6.51
CA LYS A 55 -9.19 2.94 6.38
C LYS A 55 -8.46 3.26 5.08
N CYS A 56 -7.71 2.31 4.51
CA CYS A 56 -7.07 2.51 3.21
C CYS A 56 -8.08 2.52 2.05
N ARG A 57 -9.22 1.84 2.21
CA ARG A 57 -10.26 1.67 1.17
C ARG A 57 -11.39 2.71 1.20
N ARG A 58 -11.35 3.62 2.17
CA ARG A 58 -12.30 4.73 2.28
C ARG A 58 -11.84 5.90 1.44
#